data_AF-A0A5J4ZWW6-F1
#
_entry.id   AF-A0A5J4ZWW6-F1
#
_cell.length_a   1.000
_cell.length_b   1.000
_cell.length_c   1.000
_cell.angle_alpha   90.00
_cell.angle_beta   90.00
_cell.angle_gamma   90.00
#
_symmetry.space_group_name_H-M   'P 1'
#
loop_
_entity.id
_entity.type
_entity.pdbx_description
1 polymer ?
#
loop_
_entity_poly.entity_id
_entity_poly.type
_entity_poly.pdbx_seq_one_letter_code
_entity_poly.pdbx_strand_id
1 'polypeptide(L)'
;MACKHIPNLLYGTKYFKINRNGAMHLKVMLYHCLEEPHEEPLPYEWYEKAFPKLTKLTHLLKNVDLIDGRLVDINDHSTVVDGHLERSMHTLKSLARAFLGCPLVQEGSTTKVMASLAAAKCTSPICFSKPWEREPITVNSLTKVCNFLNISAQQRKLVRFTICPQVTQHQIWTGALEEILNGLKFEMDSLNGQLPSKGTKMAQQIVSNCLKFLDTAISYDPDSTSWMRLAPAKGVDKPASHTWEDSLEMFNDLIKCLRNEKELLLHVTKVEVMKEGLSQIKDVLINKNIGYKETRYQESLVQKKLSKTLGHSSRCLFTLLLYYLYGNVLDIEVDLSGGVYGSGEGNKFCLYMGKILTSDAENMVWSGVKQLDRALGLFKFVWEAAGMKGVLELQGHLWCVGAEDRSLTYRGNMFFVHRICL
;
A
#
# COMPACT_ATOMS: atom_id res chain seq x y z
N MET A 1 -2.99 -18.07 -2.56
CA MET A 1 -3.51 -17.18 -3.61
C MET A 1 -3.26 -17.84 -4.96
N ALA A 2 -4.15 -17.67 -5.94
CA ALA A 2 -3.96 -18.16 -7.31
C ALA A 2 -3.55 -16.98 -8.22
N CYS A 3 -2.81 -17.24 -9.30
CA CYS A 3 -2.52 -16.23 -10.33
C CYS A 3 -3.24 -16.61 -11.62
N LYS A 4 -3.93 -15.65 -12.23
CA LYS A 4 -4.60 -15.86 -13.52
C LYS A 4 -3.82 -15.13 -14.61
N HIS A 5 -3.27 -15.91 -15.53
CA HIS A 5 -2.93 -15.40 -16.85
C HIS A 5 -4.16 -15.59 -17.74
N ILE A 6 -4.75 -14.48 -18.20
CA ILE A 6 -5.77 -14.55 -19.26
C ILE A 6 -5.01 -14.70 -20.57
N PRO A 7 -5.10 -15.84 -21.28
CA PRO A 7 -4.52 -15.95 -22.61
C PRO A 7 -5.28 -14.98 -23.52
N ASN A 8 -4.55 -14.27 -24.38
CA ASN A 8 -5.11 -13.43 -25.45
C ASN A 8 -6.10 -14.25 -26.31
N LEU A 9 -7.38 -14.26 -25.93
CA LEU A 9 -8.48 -14.78 -26.72
C LEU A 9 -9.04 -13.64 -27.57
N LEU A 10 -8.26 -13.25 -28.57
CA LEU A 10 -8.74 -12.53 -29.74
C LEU A 10 -8.49 -13.41 -30.97
N TYR A 11 -9.35 -14.41 -31.18
CA TYR A 11 -9.57 -14.99 -32.49
C TYR A 11 -10.83 -14.36 -33.10
N GLY A 12 -10.65 -13.65 -34.23
CA GLY A 12 -11.76 -13.09 -34.99
C GLY A 12 -11.39 -11.88 -35.84
N THR A 13 -10.49 -12.06 -36.79
CA THR A 13 -10.13 -11.10 -37.84
C THR A 13 -11.33 -10.63 -38.66
N LYS A 14 -11.56 -9.31 -38.75
CA LYS A 14 -11.95 -8.66 -40.01
C LYS A 14 -11.10 -7.41 -40.22
N TYR A 15 -10.25 -7.50 -41.23
CA TYR A 15 -9.46 -6.43 -41.81
C TYR A 15 -10.31 -5.18 -42.07
N PHE A 16 -10.04 -4.09 -41.36
CA PHE A 16 -10.36 -2.75 -41.85
C PHE A 16 -9.09 -2.14 -42.44
N LYS A 17 -9.07 -2.04 -43.77
CA LYS A 17 -8.12 -1.20 -44.52
C LYS A 17 -8.18 0.21 -43.96
N ILE A 18 -7.09 0.65 -43.32
CA ILE A 18 -6.87 2.05 -42.96
C ILE A 18 -6.64 2.80 -44.27
N ASN A 19 -7.67 3.51 -44.74
CA ASN A 19 -7.48 4.56 -45.72
C ASN A 19 -6.94 5.77 -44.96
N ARG A 20 -5.67 6.11 -45.23
CA ARG A 20 -5.03 7.32 -44.73
C ARG A 20 -5.78 8.52 -45.29
N ASN A 21 -6.37 9.34 -44.43
CA ASN A 21 -6.58 10.76 -44.70
C ASN A 21 -6.56 11.56 -43.40
N GLY A 22 -5.58 12.47 -43.32
CA GLY A 22 -5.68 13.83 -42.79
C GLY A 22 -6.21 14.06 -41.38
N ALA A 23 -5.28 14.30 -40.46
CA ALA A 23 -5.36 15.32 -39.40
C ALA A 23 -6.53 15.29 -38.40
N MET A 24 -6.31 14.62 -37.26
CA MET A 24 -6.64 15.16 -35.94
C MET A 24 -5.65 14.61 -34.91
N HIS A 25 -4.46 15.20 -34.92
CA HIS A 25 -3.40 14.95 -33.96
C HIS A 25 -3.54 15.94 -32.78
N LEU A 26 -4.72 16.02 -32.16
CA LEU A 26 -5.01 16.95 -31.06
C LEU A 26 -5.56 16.20 -29.85
N LYS A 27 -4.79 16.27 -28.75
CA LYS A 27 -5.12 15.91 -27.35
C LYS A 27 -5.15 14.43 -26.94
N VAL A 28 -4.11 13.66 -27.32
CA VAL A 28 -3.67 12.48 -26.54
C VAL A 28 -2.65 12.88 -25.44
N MET A 29 -2.12 14.12 -25.47
CA MET A 29 -1.11 14.63 -24.53
C MET A 29 -1.60 15.02 -23.12
N LEU A 30 -2.87 14.81 -22.75
CA LEU A 30 -3.34 15.13 -21.39
C LEU A 30 -3.16 14.00 -20.36
N TYR A 31 -2.59 12.86 -20.75
CA TYR A 31 -2.54 11.68 -19.87
C TYR A 31 -1.17 11.35 -19.26
N HIS A 32 -0.11 12.09 -19.61
CA HIS A 32 1.21 11.91 -19.02
C HIS A 32 1.99 13.22 -19.00
N CYS A 33 1.65 14.14 -18.10
CA CYS A 33 2.60 15.17 -17.67
C CYS A 33 2.25 15.61 -16.24
N LEU A 34 3.30 15.72 -15.42
CA LEU A 34 3.36 16.51 -14.20
C LEU A 34 3.19 18.00 -14.52
N GLU A 35 2.05 18.37 -15.10
CA GLU A 35 1.66 19.78 -15.25
C GLU A 35 0.56 20.07 -14.24
N GLU A 36 0.65 21.25 -13.65
CA GLU A 36 -0.16 21.74 -12.53
C GLU A 36 -1.64 21.40 -12.71
N PRO A 37 -2.34 21.02 -11.63
CA PRO A 37 -3.74 20.65 -11.72
C PRO A 37 -4.52 21.79 -12.37
N HIS A 38 -5.19 21.52 -13.49
CA HIS A 38 -6.09 22.48 -14.12
C HIS A 38 -7.11 22.95 -13.07
N GLU A 39 -6.97 24.21 -12.64
CA GLU A 39 -7.87 24.83 -11.66
C GLU A 39 -9.26 25.07 -12.26
N GLU A 40 -9.36 25.18 -13.59
CA GLU A 40 -10.63 25.40 -14.29
C GLU A 40 -11.30 24.08 -14.71
N PRO A 41 -12.62 23.95 -14.50
CA PRO A 41 -13.38 22.78 -14.92
C PRO A 41 -13.37 22.63 -16.45
N LEU A 42 -13.26 21.40 -16.92
CA LEU A 42 -13.31 21.10 -18.35
C LEU A 42 -14.67 21.48 -18.96
N PRO A 43 -14.73 21.81 -20.27
CA PRO A 43 -15.99 22.08 -20.96
C PRO A 43 -16.95 20.89 -20.87
N TYR A 44 -18.26 21.16 -20.76
CA TYR A 44 -19.28 20.12 -20.61
C TYR A 44 -19.24 19.06 -21.73
N GLU A 45 -19.01 19.48 -22.99
CA GLU A 45 -18.87 18.59 -24.14
C GLU A 45 -17.77 17.53 -23.99
N TRP A 46 -16.73 17.82 -23.20
CA TRP A 46 -15.68 16.86 -22.92
C TRP A 46 -16.21 15.72 -22.04
N TYR A 47 -16.99 16.05 -21.00
CA TYR A 47 -17.60 15.06 -20.12
C TYR A 47 -18.58 14.16 -20.89
N GLU A 48 -19.42 14.73 -21.76
CA GLU A 48 -20.34 13.95 -22.62
C GLU A 48 -19.60 12.96 -23.52
N LYS A 49 -18.47 13.37 -24.12
CA LYS A 49 -17.65 12.49 -24.96
C LYS A 49 -16.87 11.45 -24.15
N ALA A 50 -16.45 11.79 -22.94
CA ALA A 50 -15.64 10.93 -22.08
C ALA A 50 -16.45 9.91 -21.28
N PHE A 51 -17.71 10.20 -20.93
CA PHE A 51 -18.52 9.36 -20.04
C PHE A 51 -18.81 7.96 -20.61
N PRO A 52 -19.11 7.80 -21.92
CA PRO A 52 -19.23 6.47 -22.53
C PRO A 52 -17.93 5.66 -22.42
N LYS A 53 -16.76 6.31 -22.49
CA LYS A 53 -15.47 5.64 -22.32
C LYS A 53 -15.28 5.16 -20.88
N LEU A 54 -15.61 6.00 -19.90
CA LEU A 54 -15.58 5.63 -18.48
C LEU A 54 -16.50 4.42 -18.20
N THR A 55 -17.72 4.45 -18.75
CA THR A 55 -18.69 3.34 -18.61
C THR A 55 -18.16 2.04 -19.21
N LYS A 56 -17.58 2.10 -20.43
CA LYS A 56 -16.95 0.93 -21.07
C LYS A 56 -15.80 0.35 -20.24
N LEU A 57 -14.95 1.21 -19.67
CA LEU A 57 -13.84 0.77 -18.82
C LEU A 57 -14.33 0.13 -17.52
N THR A 58 -15.41 0.68 -16.94
CA THR A 58 -16.06 0.11 -15.74
C THR A 58 -16.54 -1.32 -16.01
N HIS A 59 -17.18 -1.55 -17.17
CA HIS A 59 -17.59 -2.89 -17.58
C HIS A 59 -16.42 -3.83 -17.88
N LEU A 60 -15.37 -3.34 -18.54
CA LEU A 60 -14.17 -4.14 -18.86
C LEU A 60 -13.45 -4.62 -17.60
N LEU A 61 -13.34 -3.75 -16.59
CA LEU A 61 -12.62 -4.00 -15.35
C LEU A 61 -13.53 -4.52 -14.23
N LYS A 62 -14.71 -5.03 -14.58
CA LYS A 62 -15.69 -5.48 -13.60
C LYS A 62 -15.06 -6.52 -12.67
N ASN A 63 -15.21 -6.30 -11.37
CA ASN A 63 -14.66 -7.14 -10.29
C ASN A 63 -13.13 -7.12 -10.16
N VAL A 64 -12.44 -6.22 -10.85
CA VAL A 64 -10.99 -6.06 -10.74
C VAL A 64 -10.70 -4.73 -10.04
N ASP A 65 -9.72 -4.70 -9.14
CA ASP A 65 -9.27 -3.48 -8.45
C ASP A 65 -7.73 -3.46 -8.33
N LEU A 66 -7.16 -2.28 -8.11
CA LEU A 66 -5.77 -2.11 -7.73
C LEU A 66 -5.67 -2.10 -6.20
N ILE A 67 -5.02 -3.12 -5.64
CA ILE A 67 -4.81 -3.30 -4.21
C ILE A 67 -3.31 -3.47 -3.98
N ASP A 68 -2.71 -2.61 -3.16
CA ASP A 68 -1.30 -2.70 -2.78
C ASP A 68 -0.35 -2.76 -3.98
N GLY A 69 -0.62 -1.94 -5.01
CA GLY A 69 0.15 -1.89 -6.25
C GLY A 69 -0.13 -3.05 -7.22
N ARG A 70 -1.05 -3.95 -6.91
CA ARG A 70 -1.36 -5.14 -7.74
C ARG A 70 -2.80 -5.12 -8.22
N LEU A 71 -2.99 -5.58 -9.46
CA LEU A 71 -4.33 -5.78 -10.02
C LEU A 71 -4.88 -7.10 -9.48
N VAL A 72 -6.05 -7.08 -8.85
CA VAL A 72 -6.62 -8.21 -8.13
C VAL A 72 -8.08 -8.43 -8.54
N ASP A 73 -8.44 -9.68 -8.82
CA ASP A 73 -9.84 -10.12 -8.95
C ASP A 73 -10.47 -10.22 -7.55
N ILE A 74 -11.50 -9.43 -7.30
CA ILE A 74 -12.13 -9.31 -5.98
C ILE A 74 -12.92 -10.57 -5.59
N ASN A 75 -13.31 -11.42 -6.54
CA ASN A 75 -14.11 -12.59 -6.23
C ASN A 75 -13.30 -13.70 -5.55
N ASP A 76 -12.05 -13.89 -5.98
CA ASP A 76 -11.18 -14.97 -5.50
C ASP A 76 -9.82 -14.49 -4.97
N HIS A 77 -9.61 -13.17 -4.95
CA HIS A 77 -8.37 -12.53 -4.52
C HIS A 77 -7.13 -12.98 -5.31
N SER A 78 -7.31 -13.40 -6.56
CA SER A 78 -6.21 -13.74 -7.46
C SER A 78 -5.56 -12.50 -8.05
N THR A 79 -4.23 -12.52 -8.16
CA THR A 79 -3.49 -11.47 -8.86
C THR A 79 -3.69 -11.63 -10.37
N VAL A 80 -3.99 -10.52 -11.04
CA VAL A 80 -4.16 -10.41 -12.49
C VAL A 80 -2.91 -9.78 -13.07
N VAL A 81 -2.17 -10.53 -13.87
CA VAL A 81 -0.97 -10.03 -14.54
C VAL A 81 -1.29 -9.77 -16.01
N ASP A 82 -1.79 -8.56 -16.29
CA ASP A 82 -2.13 -8.09 -17.63
C ASP A 82 -1.86 -6.58 -17.73
N GLY A 83 -0.80 -6.21 -18.45
CA GLY A 83 -0.40 -4.81 -18.62
C GLY A 83 -1.37 -3.96 -19.44
N HIS A 84 -2.31 -4.56 -20.20
CA HIS A 84 -3.41 -3.83 -20.83
C HIS A 84 -4.52 -3.51 -19.82
N LEU A 85 -4.89 -4.48 -18.96
CA LEU A 85 -5.87 -4.24 -17.90
C LEU A 85 -5.33 -3.24 -16.86
N GLU A 86 -4.05 -3.29 -16.53
CA GLU A 86 -3.40 -2.31 -15.64
C GLU A 86 -3.49 -0.88 -16.22
N ARG A 87 -3.12 -0.69 -17.50
CA ARG A 87 -3.28 0.61 -18.19
C ARG A 87 -4.73 1.07 -18.25
N SER A 88 -5.66 0.12 -18.46
CA SER A 88 -7.10 0.41 -18.47
C SER A 88 -7.58 0.86 -17.09
N MET A 89 -7.07 0.25 -16.01
CA MET A 89 -7.36 0.62 -14.62
C MET A 89 -6.86 2.04 -14.30
N HIS A 90 -5.61 2.36 -14.67
CA HIS A 90 -5.09 3.72 -14.51
C HIS A 90 -5.91 4.75 -15.31
N THR A 91 -6.33 4.40 -16.52
CA THR A 91 -7.19 5.26 -17.36
C THR A 91 -8.56 5.47 -16.71
N LEU A 92 -9.18 4.41 -16.17
CA LEU A 92 -10.45 4.49 -15.45
C LEU A 92 -10.33 5.43 -14.26
N LYS A 93 -9.34 5.21 -13.38
CA LYS A 93 -9.14 6.02 -12.17
C LYS A 93 -8.86 7.49 -12.52
N SER A 94 -8.05 7.75 -13.54
CA SER A 94 -7.78 9.12 -14.03
C SER A 94 -9.04 9.80 -14.56
N LEU A 95 -9.83 9.11 -15.39
CA LEU A 95 -11.10 9.64 -15.88
C LEU A 95 -12.07 9.92 -14.73
N ALA A 96 -12.28 8.96 -13.82
CA ALA A 96 -13.17 9.13 -12.68
C ALA A 96 -12.78 10.35 -11.82
N ARG A 97 -11.48 10.59 -11.57
CA ARG A 97 -11.01 11.81 -10.89
C ARG A 97 -11.41 13.11 -11.61
N ALA A 98 -11.35 13.13 -12.94
CA ALA A 98 -11.81 14.27 -13.71
C ALA A 98 -13.33 14.49 -13.55
N PHE A 99 -14.13 13.42 -13.59
CA PHE A 99 -15.59 13.50 -13.38
C PHE A 99 -15.97 13.98 -11.97
N LEU A 100 -15.20 13.66 -10.93
CA LEU A 100 -15.42 14.19 -9.58
C LEU A 100 -15.20 15.70 -9.48
N GLY A 101 -14.47 16.29 -10.43
CA GLY A 101 -14.35 17.74 -10.58
C GLY A 101 -15.47 18.40 -11.35
N CYS A 102 -16.38 17.63 -11.93
CA CYS A 102 -17.48 18.18 -12.71
C CYS A 102 -18.45 18.91 -11.75
N PRO A 103 -18.81 20.17 -12.02
CA PRO A 103 -19.74 20.93 -11.17
C PRO A 103 -21.06 20.19 -10.90
N LEU A 104 -21.62 19.49 -11.89
CA LEU A 104 -22.86 18.72 -11.74
C LEU A 104 -22.72 17.53 -10.77
N VAL A 105 -21.58 16.86 -10.78
CA VAL A 105 -21.26 15.76 -9.84
C VAL A 105 -21.04 16.31 -8.43
N GLN A 106 -20.44 17.49 -8.33
CA GLN A 106 -20.26 18.19 -7.06
C GLN A 106 -21.60 18.67 -6.50
N GLU A 107 -22.49 19.24 -7.30
CA GLU A 107 -23.84 19.65 -6.86
C GLU A 107 -24.68 18.45 -6.40
N GLY A 108 -24.71 17.37 -7.19
CA GLY A 108 -25.48 16.16 -6.87
C GLY A 108 -25.01 15.44 -5.61
N SER A 109 -23.69 15.40 -5.37
CA SER A 109 -23.12 14.85 -4.14
C SER A 109 -23.39 15.75 -2.93
N THR A 110 -23.29 17.07 -3.09
CA THR A 110 -23.48 18.04 -1.99
C THR A 110 -24.89 18.00 -1.39
N THR A 111 -25.94 17.96 -2.21
CA THR A 111 -27.34 18.00 -1.71
C THR A 111 -27.71 16.75 -0.90
N LYS A 112 -27.23 15.57 -1.30
CA LYS A 112 -27.61 14.29 -0.67
C LYS A 112 -26.70 13.88 0.50
N VAL A 113 -25.42 14.25 0.43
CA VAL A 113 -24.47 14.13 1.54
C VAL A 113 -24.96 14.98 2.71
N MET A 114 -25.42 16.21 2.48
CA MET A 114 -26.05 17.03 3.53
C MET A 114 -27.28 16.38 4.16
N ALA A 115 -28.13 15.69 3.39
CA ALA A 115 -29.30 14.98 3.93
C ALA A 115 -28.91 13.78 4.84
N SER A 116 -27.85 13.06 4.49
CA SER A 116 -27.33 11.92 5.27
C SER A 116 -26.53 12.37 6.50
N LEU A 117 -25.82 13.50 6.41
CA LEU A 117 -25.03 14.10 7.50
C LEU A 117 -25.86 14.88 8.52
N ALA A 118 -27.04 15.39 8.13
CA ALA A 118 -28.00 15.98 9.06
C ALA A 118 -28.43 14.98 10.17
N ALA A 119 -28.41 13.67 9.87
CA ALA A 119 -28.65 12.62 10.86
C ALA A 119 -27.42 12.33 11.77
N ALA A 120 -26.20 12.71 11.34
CA ALA A 120 -24.94 12.37 12.00
C ALA A 120 -24.26 13.54 12.75
N LYS A 121 -24.86 14.74 12.77
CA LYS A 121 -24.30 15.96 13.43
C LYS A 121 -22.85 16.28 13.04
N CYS A 122 -22.47 16.02 11.79
CA CYS A 122 -21.17 16.41 11.27
C CYS A 122 -21.39 17.42 10.13
N THR A 123 -20.89 18.64 10.32
CA THR A 123 -20.93 19.70 9.31
C THR A 123 -19.70 19.54 8.42
N SER A 124 -19.88 19.02 7.20
CA SER A 124 -18.80 18.99 6.20
C SER A 124 -19.13 19.88 4.99
N PRO A 125 -18.14 20.64 4.48
CA PRO A 125 -18.22 21.24 3.16
C PRO A 125 -18.12 20.17 2.04
N ILE A 126 -18.25 20.61 0.80
CA ILE A 126 -18.10 19.85 -0.45
C ILE A 126 -16.73 19.12 -0.47
N CYS A 127 -16.72 17.81 -0.20
CA CYS A 127 -15.51 16.97 -0.26
C CYS A 127 -15.04 16.80 -1.72
N PHE A 128 -13.72 16.75 -1.93
CA PHE A 128 -13.08 16.56 -3.25
C PHE A 128 -13.34 17.70 -4.25
N SER A 129 -13.72 18.89 -3.75
CA SER A 129 -13.93 20.07 -4.58
C SER A 129 -12.63 20.57 -5.19
N LYS A 130 -11.55 20.56 -4.40
CA LYS A 130 -10.23 21.03 -4.82
C LYS A 130 -9.52 19.96 -5.66
N PRO A 131 -8.79 20.33 -6.73
CA PRO A 131 -8.07 19.38 -7.57
C PRO A 131 -7.10 18.47 -6.80
N TRP A 132 -6.33 19.03 -5.86
CA TRP A 132 -5.35 18.26 -5.09
C TRP A 132 -5.97 17.18 -4.19
N GLU A 133 -7.22 17.37 -3.72
CA GLU A 133 -7.94 16.35 -2.93
C GLU A 133 -8.30 15.13 -3.79
N ARG A 134 -8.41 15.32 -5.10
CA ARG A 134 -8.73 14.26 -6.06
C ARG A 134 -7.50 13.52 -6.51
N GLU A 135 -6.29 14.04 -6.33
CA GLU A 135 -5.07 13.36 -6.74
C GLU A 135 -4.82 12.08 -5.92
N PRO A 136 -4.30 11.02 -6.55
CA PRO A 136 -3.98 9.78 -5.86
C PRO A 136 -2.74 9.97 -4.97
N ILE A 137 -2.66 9.20 -3.89
CA ILE A 137 -1.50 9.19 -2.99
C ILE A 137 -1.06 7.76 -2.70
N THR A 138 0.21 7.48 -2.97
CA THR A 138 0.90 6.27 -2.49
C THR A 138 1.68 6.61 -1.23
N VAL A 139 1.26 6.05 -0.11
CA VAL A 139 1.82 6.29 1.21
C VAL A 139 2.91 5.25 1.49
N ASN A 140 4.16 5.69 1.38
CA ASN A 140 5.35 4.84 1.46
C ASN A 140 6.39 5.32 2.49
N SER A 141 6.03 6.31 3.31
CA SER A 141 6.85 6.84 4.39
C SER A 141 6.02 7.61 5.40
N LEU A 142 6.50 7.69 6.65
CA LEU A 142 5.93 8.58 7.68
C LEU A 142 5.99 10.05 7.24
N THR A 143 7.00 10.44 6.45
CA THR A 143 7.11 11.80 5.93
C THR A 143 5.91 12.22 5.08
N LYS A 144 5.38 11.32 4.24
CA LYS A 144 4.16 11.62 3.47
C LYS A 144 2.95 11.81 4.39
N VAL A 145 2.74 10.93 5.36
CA VAL A 145 1.64 11.03 6.32
C VAL A 145 1.73 12.32 7.15
N CYS A 146 2.91 12.60 7.70
CA CYS A 146 3.15 13.80 8.50
C CYS A 146 3.02 15.10 7.70
N ASN A 147 3.44 15.11 6.43
CA ASN A 147 3.23 16.27 5.57
C ASN A 147 1.73 16.50 5.30
N PHE A 148 0.99 15.43 4.99
CA PHE A 148 -0.46 15.52 4.74
C PHE A 148 -1.24 16.02 5.96
N LEU A 149 -0.89 15.52 7.16
CA LEU A 149 -1.53 15.94 8.42
C LEU A 149 -0.99 17.29 8.96
N ASN A 150 -0.11 17.97 8.23
CA ASN A 150 0.56 19.20 8.65
C ASN A 150 1.27 19.09 10.02
N ILE A 151 1.87 17.92 10.31
CA ILE A 151 2.58 17.64 11.55
C ILE A 151 3.93 18.38 11.54
N SER A 152 4.17 19.19 12.57
CA SER A 152 5.39 19.98 12.75
C SER A 152 6.64 19.13 12.96
N ALA A 153 7.83 19.70 12.75
CA ALA A 153 9.10 19.00 12.97
C ALA A 153 9.29 18.51 14.43
N GLN A 154 8.76 19.25 15.41
CA GLN A 154 8.79 18.84 16.82
C GLN A 154 7.88 17.62 17.07
N GLN A 155 6.67 17.64 16.52
CA GLN A 155 5.74 16.52 16.65
C GLN A 155 6.22 15.28 15.88
N ARG A 156 6.91 15.44 14.74
CA ARG A 156 7.56 14.31 14.04
C ARG A 156 8.58 13.58 14.92
N LYS A 157 9.29 14.31 15.79
CA LYS A 157 10.17 13.67 16.79
C LYS A 157 9.34 12.86 17.77
N LEU A 158 8.24 13.41 18.28
CA LEU A 158 7.32 12.70 19.18
C LEU A 158 6.75 11.43 18.52
N VAL A 159 6.23 11.53 17.29
CA VAL A 159 5.76 10.38 16.50
C VAL A 159 6.83 9.30 16.45
N ARG A 160 8.07 9.67 16.10
CA ARG A 160 9.19 8.73 16.07
C ARG A 160 9.45 8.09 17.43
N PHE A 161 9.52 8.89 18.51
CA PHE A 161 9.76 8.37 19.86
C PHE A 161 8.67 7.41 20.33
N THR A 162 7.41 7.65 19.96
CA THR A 162 6.28 6.79 20.30
C THR A 162 6.27 5.50 19.48
N ILE A 163 6.55 5.58 18.18
CA ILE A 163 6.39 4.46 17.24
C ILE A 163 7.63 3.54 17.25
N CYS A 164 8.84 4.10 17.19
CA CYS A 164 10.08 3.32 16.99
C CYS A 164 10.21 2.14 17.95
N PRO A 165 10.07 2.30 19.28
CA PRO A 165 10.25 1.19 20.21
C PRO A 165 9.27 0.04 19.99
N GLN A 166 8.06 0.34 19.50
CA GLN A 166 7.02 -0.67 19.23
C GLN A 166 7.33 -1.44 17.95
N VAL A 167 7.66 -0.73 16.87
CA VAL A 167 7.80 -1.32 15.54
C VAL A 167 9.17 -1.95 15.27
N THR A 168 10.20 -1.60 16.06
CA THR A 168 11.54 -2.20 15.91
C THR A 168 11.76 -3.40 16.84
N GLN A 169 10.71 -3.95 17.44
CA GLN A 169 10.83 -5.20 18.19
C GLN A 169 11.32 -6.33 17.29
N HIS A 170 12.09 -7.26 17.85
CA HIS A 170 12.69 -8.35 17.08
C HIS A 170 11.66 -9.16 16.29
N GLN A 171 10.51 -9.47 16.89
CA GLN A 171 9.43 -10.22 16.22
C GLN A 171 8.80 -9.47 15.05
N ILE A 172 8.63 -8.15 15.17
CA ILE A 172 8.11 -7.30 14.09
C ILE A 172 9.14 -7.22 12.96
N TRP A 173 10.42 -7.10 13.31
CA TRP A 173 11.53 -7.10 12.36
C TRP A 173 11.60 -8.42 11.57
N THR A 174 11.65 -9.56 12.26
CA THR A 174 11.75 -10.88 11.62
C THR A 174 10.49 -11.19 10.81
N GLY A 175 9.31 -10.89 11.36
CA GLY A 175 8.04 -11.12 10.68
C GLY A 175 7.87 -10.27 9.42
N ALA A 176 8.33 -9.01 9.43
CA ALA A 176 8.30 -8.17 8.24
C ALA A 176 9.25 -8.69 7.14
N LEU A 177 10.45 -9.18 7.50
CA LEU A 177 11.36 -9.81 6.53
C LEU A 177 10.76 -11.09 5.95
N GLU A 178 10.15 -11.92 6.79
CA GLU A 178 9.48 -13.14 6.38
C GLU A 178 8.32 -12.86 5.41
N GLU A 179 7.48 -11.87 5.72
CA GLU A 179 6.36 -11.45 4.85
C GLU A 179 6.85 -10.99 3.48
N ILE A 180 7.92 -10.18 3.41
CA ILE A 180 8.52 -9.74 2.14
C ILE A 180 9.03 -10.93 1.33
N LEU A 181 9.76 -11.84 1.97
CA LEU A 181 10.37 -13.00 1.31
C LEU A 181 9.32 -14.01 0.84
N ASN A 182 8.26 -14.24 1.63
CA ASN A 182 7.14 -15.09 1.25
C ASN A 182 6.33 -14.47 0.10
N GLY A 183 6.09 -13.16 0.13
CA GLY A 183 5.46 -12.44 -0.99
C GLY A 183 6.27 -12.55 -2.28
N LEU A 184 7.60 -12.36 -2.19
CA LEU A 184 8.50 -12.51 -3.33
C LEU A 184 8.56 -13.95 -3.85
N LYS A 185 8.63 -14.94 -2.95
CA LYS A 185 8.59 -16.36 -3.31
C LYS A 185 7.31 -16.69 -4.07
N PHE A 186 6.18 -16.24 -3.57
CA PHE A 186 4.88 -16.45 -4.21
C PHE A 186 4.83 -15.85 -5.62
N GLU A 187 5.34 -14.63 -5.82
CA GLU A 187 5.39 -14.01 -7.15
C GLU A 187 6.32 -14.77 -8.10
N MET A 188 7.51 -15.18 -7.65
CA MET A 188 8.40 -16.01 -8.47
C MET A 188 7.76 -17.35 -8.83
N ASP A 189 7.05 -17.98 -7.90
CA ASP A 189 6.35 -19.25 -8.14
C ASP A 189 5.20 -19.09 -9.13
N SER A 190 4.50 -17.95 -9.10
CA SER A 190 3.48 -17.60 -10.09
C SER A 190 4.07 -17.41 -11.50
N LEU A 191 5.29 -16.89 -11.60
CA LEU A 191 5.95 -16.63 -12.89
C LEU A 191 6.61 -17.89 -13.48
N ASN A 192 6.79 -18.96 -12.69
CA ASN A 192 7.39 -20.22 -13.14
C ASN A 192 6.63 -20.95 -14.27
N GLY A 193 5.41 -20.52 -14.60
CA GLY A 193 4.72 -20.97 -15.83
C GLY A 193 5.39 -20.50 -17.12
N GLN A 194 6.21 -19.46 -17.05
CA GLN A 194 7.13 -19.01 -18.10
C GLN A 194 8.54 -19.56 -17.82
N LEU A 195 9.37 -19.78 -18.85
CA LEU A 195 10.72 -20.31 -18.68
C LEU A 195 11.53 -19.39 -17.72
N PRO A 196 11.83 -19.82 -16.48
CA PRO A 196 12.36 -18.90 -15.49
C PRO A 196 13.80 -18.53 -15.85
N SER A 197 14.11 -17.24 -15.74
CA SER A 197 15.43 -16.71 -16.02
C SER A 197 16.47 -17.33 -15.08
N LYS A 198 17.74 -17.33 -15.48
CA LYS A 198 18.84 -17.76 -14.59
C LYS A 198 18.85 -16.92 -13.30
N GLY A 199 18.50 -15.63 -13.41
CA GLY A 199 18.36 -14.72 -12.27
C GLY A 199 17.26 -15.16 -11.30
N THR A 200 16.06 -15.46 -11.82
CA THR A 200 14.92 -15.91 -11.02
C THR A 200 15.19 -17.23 -10.29
N LYS A 201 15.85 -18.20 -10.95
CA LYS A 201 16.22 -19.47 -10.32
C LYS A 201 17.20 -19.28 -9.15
N MET A 202 18.20 -18.44 -9.33
CA MET A 202 19.14 -18.09 -8.25
C MET A 202 18.43 -17.35 -7.12
N ALA A 203 17.56 -16.40 -7.46
CA ALA A 203 16.76 -15.66 -6.48
C ALA A 203 15.86 -16.58 -5.63
N GLN A 204 15.23 -17.59 -6.22
CA GLN A 204 14.43 -18.60 -5.49
C GLN A 204 15.27 -19.38 -4.46
N GLN A 205 16.50 -19.75 -4.82
CA GLN A 205 17.42 -20.42 -3.90
C GLN A 205 17.82 -19.49 -2.75
N ILE A 206 18.15 -18.24 -3.06
CA ILE A 206 18.51 -17.22 -2.07
C ILE A 206 17.34 -16.98 -1.11
N VAL A 207 16.12 -16.76 -1.61
CA VAL A 207 14.92 -16.58 -0.78
C VAL A 207 14.67 -17.77 0.13
N SER A 208 14.81 -18.99 -0.40
CA SER A 208 14.65 -20.21 0.41
C SER A 208 15.68 -20.31 1.53
N ASN A 209 16.92 -19.88 1.28
CA ASN A 209 17.97 -19.85 2.29
C ASN A 209 17.73 -18.74 3.33
N CYS A 210 17.29 -17.54 2.92
CA CYS A 210 16.90 -16.46 3.82
C CYS A 210 15.76 -16.89 4.75
N LEU A 211 14.73 -17.57 4.22
CA LEU A 211 13.62 -18.07 5.04
C LEU A 211 14.09 -19.09 6.07
N LYS A 212 14.93 -20.07 5.68
CA LYS A 212 15.54 -21.03 6.63
C LYS A 212 16.42 -20.35 7.69
N PHE A 213 17.09 -19.27 7.30
CA PHE A 213 17.88 -18.45 8.20
C PHE A 213 16.99 -17.71 9.21
N LEU A 214 15.85 -17.15 8.77
CA LEU A 214 14.88 -16.50 9.66
C LEU A 214 14.16 -17.50 10.58
N ASP A 215 13.77 -18.67 10.08
CA ASP A 215 13.28 -19.77 10.94
C ASP A 215 14.29 -20.09 12.05
N THR A 216 15.57 -19.92 11.74
CA THR A 216 16.64 -20.09 12.72
C THR A 216 16.72 -18.98 13.75
N ALA A 217 16.32 -17.75 13.40
CA ALA A 217 16.19 -16.64 14.32
C ALA A 217 14.89 -16.68 15.15
N ILE A 218 13.84 -17.34 14.66
CA ILE A 218 12.48 -17.31 15.24
C ILE A 218 12.18 -18.55 16.10
N SER A 219 12.70 -19.73 15.74
CA SER A 219 12.32 -20.99 16.41
C SER A 219 12.87 -21.11 17.83
N TYR A 220 11.94 -21.10 18.79
CA TYR A 220 12.16 -21.59 20.15
C TYR A 220 11.83 -23.08 20.18
N ASP A 221 12.82 -23.93 20.44
CA ASP A 221 12.57 -25.35 20.70
C ASP A 221 11.98 -25.50 22.11
N PRO A 222 10.70 -25.90 22.26
CA PRO A 222 10.04 -26.01 23.57
C PRO A 222 10.56 -27.19 24.40
N ASP A 223 11.18 -28.20 23.77
CA ASP A 223 11.84 -29.31 24.46
C ASP A 223 13.32 -29.00 24.79
N SER A 224 13.82 -27.84 24.32
CA SER A 224 15.14 -27.35 24.65
C SER A 224 15.14 -26.78 26.07
N THR A 225 15.88 -27.43 26.96
CA THR A 225 16.27 -26.92 28.28
C THR A 225 17.24 -25.71 28.18
N SER A 226 17.00 -24.77 27.26
CA SER A 226 17.85 -23.62 26.93
C SER A 226 18.01 -22.65 28.10
N TRP A 227 17.06 -22.62 29.04
CA TRP A 227 17.15 -21.87 30.28
C TRP A 227 18.10 -22.52 31.32
N MET A 228 18.41 -23.82 31.16
CA MET A 228 19.39 -24.58 31.95
C MET A 228 20.76 -24.68 31.26
N ARG A 229 20.89 -24.27 29.99
CA ARG A 229 22.17 -24.34 29.27
C ARG A 229 23.14 -23.31 29.85
N LEU A 230 24.20 -23.81 30.49
CA LEU A 230 25.35 -23.02 30.90
C LEU A 230 26.00 -22.39 29.66
N ALA A 231 26.57 -21.18 29.81
CA ALA A 231 27.33 -20.53 28.75
C ALA A 231 28.39 -21.52 28.20
N PRO A 232 28.58 -21.63 26.87
CA PRO A 232 29.53 -22.57 26.30
C PRO A 232 30.92 -22.36 26.93
N ALA A 233 31.53 -23.45 27.40
CA ALA A 233 32.89 -23.39 27.92
C ALA A 233 33.82 -22.80 26.84
N LYS A 234 34.64 -21.82 27.23
CA LYS A 234 35.65 -21.20 26.36
C LYS A 234 36.63 -22.29 25.87
N GLY A 235 36.37 -22.94 24.75
CA GLY A 235 37.30 -23.93 24.20
C GLY A 235 36.75 -24.99 23.25
N VAL A 236 35.44 -25.14 23.11
CA VAL A 236 34.87 -26.02 22.06
C VAL A 236 34.55 -25.18 20.84
N ASP A 237 34.94 -25.67 19.65
CA ASP A 237 34.74 -25.03 18.35
C ASP A 237 33.41 -24.29 18.31
N LYS A 238 33.47 -22.95 18.31
CA LYS A 238 32.28 -22.12 18.23
C LYS A 238 31.57 -22.53 16.94
N PRO A 239 30.30 -23.00 16.99
CA PRO A 239 29.52 -23.13 15.77
C PRO A 239 29.56 -21.79 15.05
N ALA A 240 29.71 -21.80 13.73
CA ALA A 240 29.80 -20.60 12.91
C ALA A 240 28.74 -19.60 13.40
N SER A 241 29.20 -18.49 13.97
CA SER A 241 28.30 -17.53 14.58
C SER A 241 27.62 -16.77 13.46
N HIS A 242 26.41 -17.18 13.12
CA HIS A 242 25.62 -16.47 12.14
C HIS A 242 25.30 -15.06 12.66
N THR A 243 25.52 -14.07 11.81
CA THR A 243 25.22 -12.67 12.09
C THR A 243 24.19 -12.19 11.08
N TRP A 244 23.56 -11.05 11.36
CA TRP A 244 22.71 -10.39 10.36
C TRP A 244 23.49 -9.94 9.11
N GLU A 245 24.82 -9.94 9.14
CA GLU A 245 25.67 -9.70 7.96
C GLU A 245 25.47 -10.78 6.88
N ASP A 246 25.37 -12.06 7.26
CA ASP A 246 25.07 -13.16 6.33
C ASP A 246 23.75 -12.90 5.58
N SER A 247 22.73 -12.45 6.31
CA SER A 247 21.44 -12.06 5.73
C SER A 247 21.55 -10.84 4.81
N LEU A 248 22.35 -9.84 5.19
CA LEU A 248 22.55 -8.66 4.38
C LEU A 248 23.23 -9.00 3.03
N GLU A 249 24.20 -9.91 3.04
CA GLU A 249 24.85 -10.42 1.82
C GLU A 249 23.84 -11.13 0.91
N MET A 250 23.04 -12.05 1.47
CA MET A 250 21.98 -12.73 0.71
C MET A 250 20.97 -11.74 0.11
N PHE A 251 20.60 -10.68 0.84
CA PHE A 251 19.71 -9.62 0.32
C PHE A 251 20.35 -8.83 -0.83
N ASN A 252 21.66 -8.54 -0.74
CA ASN A 252 22.39 -7.87 -1.83
C ASN A 252 22.41 -8.72 -3.10
N ASP A 253 22.67 -10.02 -2.96
CA ASP A 253 22.66 -10.96 -4.08
C ASP A 253 21.26 -11.10 -4.66
N LEU A 254 20.23 -11.17 -3.82
CA LEU A 254 18.83 -11.23 -4.25
C LEU A 254 18.45 -10.04 -5.13
N ILE A 255 18.78 -8.82 -4.70
CA ILE A 255 18.53 -7.59 -5.46
C ILE A 255 19.30 -7.61 -6.79
N LYS A 256 20.54 -8.09 -6.78
CA LYS A 256 21.36 -8.20 -7.99
C LYS A 256 20.76 -9.19 -8.99
N CYS A 257 20.27 -10.33 -8.52
CA CYS A 257 19.62 -11.35 -9.34
C CYS A 257 18.32 -10.83 -9.97
N LEU A 258 17.57 -9.99 -9.25
CA LEU A 258 16.23 -9.54 -9.65
C LEU A 258 16.19 -8.14 -10.29
N ARG A 259 17.35 -7.48 -10.50
CA ARG A 259 17.42 -6.09 -10.99
C ARG A 259 16.67 -5.85 -12.31
N ASN A 260 16.58 -6.85 -13.17
CA ASN A 260 15.95 -6.73 -14.49
C ASN A 260 14.50 -7.24 -14.51
N GLU A 261 14.01 -7.82 -13.41
CA GLU A 261 12.70 -8.47 -13.33
C GLU A 261 11.65 -7.44 -12.92
N LYS A 262 11.10 -6.71 -13.91
CA LYS A 262 10.10 -5.65 -13.69
C LYS A 262 8.84 -6.13 -12.96
N GLU A 263 8.46 -7.38 -13.17
CA GLU A 263 7.27 -8.00 -12.57
C GLU A 263 7.41 -8.20 -11.06
N LEU A 264 8.64 -8.26 -10.54
CA LEU A 264 8.95 -8.45 -9.12
C LEU A 264 9.32 -7.13 -8.42
N LEU A 265 9.20 -5.99 -9.12
CA LEU A 265 9.72 -4.71 -8.66
C LEU A 265 9.15 -4.26 -7.31
N LEU A 266 7.88 -4.57 -7.04
CA LEU A 266 7.22 -4.21 -5.78
C LEU A 266 7.93 -4.82 -4.57
N HIS A 267 8.15 -6.14 -4.59
CA HIS A 267 8.83 -6.84 -3.49
C HIS A 267 10.34 -6.55 -3.48
N VAL A 268 10.98 -6.45 -4.64
CA VAL A 268 12.41 -6.08 -4.72
C VAL A 268 12.66 -4.72 -4.08
N THR A 269 11.79 -3.74 -4.32
CA THR A 269 11.88 -2.42 -3.67
C THR A 269 11.78 -2.55 -2.15
N LYS A 270 10.97 -3.47 -1.63
CA LYS A 270 10.87 -3.72 -0.18
C LYS A 270 12.12 -4.40 0.37
N VAL A 271 12.70 -5.35 -0.35
CA VAL A 271 14.01 -5.96 -0.01
C VAL A 271 15.09 -4.87 0.05
N GLU A 272 15.14 -3.96 -0.92
CA GLU A 272 16.06 -2.81 -0.92
C GLU A 272 15.86 -1.89 0.29
N VAL A 273 14.61 -1.59 0.62
CA VAL A 273 14.27 -0.77 1.78
C VAL A 273 14.75 -1.42 3.07
N MET A 274 14.61 -2.74 3.22
CA MET A 274 15.02 -3.46 4.44
C MET A 274 16.54 -3.55 4.62
N LYS A 275 17.34 -3.34 3.57
CA LYS A 275 18.82 -3.23 3.69
C LYS A 275 19.24 -2.12 4.62
N GLU A 276 18.48 -1.03 4.69
CA GLU A 276 18.74 0.06 5.63
C GLU A 276 18.83 -0.50 7.05
N GLY A 277 17.80 -1.22 7.52
CA GLY A 277 17.80 -1.84 8.84
C GLY A 277 18.87 -2.92 9.01
N LEU A 278 19.01 -3.83 8.03
CA LEU A 278 20.02 -4.91 8.07
C LEU A 278 21.44 -4.35 8.24
N SER A 279 21.78 -3.26 7.55
CA SER A 279 23.09 -2.63 7.67
C SER A 279 23.41 -2.14 9.08
N GLN A 280 22.38 -1.73 9.84
CA GLN A 280 22.54 -1.21 11.21
C GLN A 280 22.75 -2.33 12.22
N ILE A 281 22.21 -3.51 11.94
CA ILE A 281 22.26 -4.67 12.84
C ILE A 281 23.23 -5.76 12.38
N LYS A 282 24.00 -5.54 11.31
CA LYS A 282 24.89 -6.55 10.71
C LYS A 282 25.77 -7.30 11.71
N ASP A 283 26.29 -6.61 12.75
CA ASP A 283 27.17 -7.22 13.75
C ASP A 283 26.42 -7.94 14.90
N VAL A 284 25.09 -7.98 14.86
CA VAL A 284 24.27 -8.64 15.89
C VAL A 284 24.19 -10.13 15.61
N LEU A 285 24.34 -10.95 16.64
CA LEU A 285 24.40 -12.40 16.53
C LEU A 285 23.00 -13.00 16.40
N ILE A 286 22.89 -14.04 15.59
CA ILE A 286 21.72 -14.89 15.44
C ILE A 286 22.19 -16.31 15.71
N ASN A 287 21.95 -16.80 16.93
CA ASN A 287 22.40 -18.14 17.29
C ASN A 287 21.33 -18.87 18.09
N LYS A 288 21.09 -20.14 17.73
CA LYS A 288 20.21 -21.07 18.47
C LYS A 288 20.89 -21.72 19.67
N ASN A 289 22.22 -21.71 19.70
CA ASN A 289 23.03 -22.43 20.67
C ASN A 289 23.48 -21.55 21.85
N ILE A 290 22.96 -20.31 21.93
CA ILE A 290 23.17 -19.41 23.08
C ILE A 290 22.03 -19.57 24.09
N GLY A 291 22.34 -19.32 25.37
CA GLY A 291 21.33 -19.41 26.43
C GLY A 291 20.26 -18.33 26.32
N TYR A 292 19.08 -18.58 26.89
CA TYR A 292 17.90 -17.68 26.81
C TYR A 292 18.20 -16.19 27.13
N LYS A 293 19.03 -15.93 28.16
CA LYS A 293 19.42 -14.56 28.53
C LYS A 293 20.18 -13.85 27.42
N GLU A 294 21.06 -14.57 26.73
CA GLU A 294 21.84 -14.03 25.63
C GLU A 294 20.95 -13.80 24.41
N THR A 295 20.01 -14.70 24.11
CA THR A 295 19.02 -14.49 23.03
C THR A 295 18.22 -13.21 23.27
N ARG A 296 17.66 -13.01 24.47
CA ARG A 296 16.94 -11.78 24.83
C ARG A 296 17.82 -10.53 24.74
N TYR A 297 19.10 -10.66 25.08
CA TYR A 297 20.05 -9.57 24.92
C TYR A 297 20.26 -9.21 23.44
N GLN A 298 20.43 -10.19 22.55
CA GLN A 298 20.57 -9.94 21.10
C GLN A 298 19.28 -9.34 20.52
N GLU A 299 18.10 -9.82 20.90
CA GLU A 299 16.81 -9.23 20.50
C GLU A 299 16.68 -7.76 20.93
N SER A 300 17.04 -7.46 22.18
CA SER A 300 17.07 -6.09 22.70
C SER A 300 18.10 -5.23 21.98
N LEU A 301 19.23 -5.80 21.57
CA LEU A 301 20.26 -5.10 20.81
C LEU A 301 19.78 -4.74 19.40
N VAL A 302 19.05 -5.64 18.71
CA VAL A 302 18.36 -5.34 17.44
C VAL A 302 17.44 -4.13 17.63
N GLN A 303 16.53 -4.21 18.60
CA GLN A 303 15.56 -3.14 18.87
C GLN A 303 16.26 -1.81 19.18
N LYS A 304 17.27 -1.83 20.06
CA LYS A 304 18.03 -0.65 20.45
C LYS A 304 18.76 -0.01 19.27
N LYS A 305 19.43 -0.81 18.44
CA LYS A 305 20.14 -0.33 17.25
C LYS A 305 19.16 0.30 16.27
N LEU A 306 18.12 -0.43 15.86
CA LEU A 306 17.12 0.05 14.90
C LEU A 306 16.35 1.29 15.38
N SER A 307 15.90 1.32 16.64
CA SER A 307 15.21 2.49 17.21
C SER A 307 16.08 3.76 17.16
N LYS A 308 17.40 3.62 17.38
CA LYS A 308 18.35 4.73 17.37
C LYS A 308 18.66 5.20 15.95
N THR A 309 18.82 4.28 15.01
CA THR A 309 19.35 4.57 13.67
C THR A 309 18.26 4.89 12.65
N LEU A 310 17.12 4.19 12.67
CA LEU A 310 16.05 4.38 11.70
C LEU A 310 15.36 5.74 11.90
N GLY A 311 15.55 6.62 10.92
CA GLY A 311 15.04 7.98 10.92
C GLY A 311 13.52 8.07 10.72
N HIS A 312 12.94 9.25 10.96
CA HIS A 312 11.53 9.52 10.63
C HIS A 312 11.25 9.32 9.12
N SER A 313 12.18 9.74 8.26
CA SER A 313 12.06 9.56 6.81
C SER A 313 12.44 8.16 6.32
N SER A 314 12.81 7.24 7.22
CA SER A 314 13.19 5.88 6.87
C SER A 314 12.00 5.13 6.28
N ARG A 315 12.16 4.60 5.07
CA ARG A 315 11.18 3.69 4.47
C ARG A 315 11.19 2.33 5.17
N CYS A 316 12.32 1.94 5.76
CA CYS A 316 12.43 0.72 6.54
C CYS A 316 11.56 0.81 7.80
N LEU A 317 11.66 1.92 8.54
CA LEU A 317 10.79 2.18 9.69
C LEU A 317 9.30 2.15 9.31
N PHE A 318 8.95 2.75 8.18
CA PHE A 318 7.57 2.77 7.71
C PHE A 318 7.07 1.37 7.31
N THR A 319 7.92 0.55 6.68
CA THR A 319 7.57 -0.83 6.35
C THR A 319 7.33 -1.67 7.60
N LEU A 320 8.16 -1.50 8.65
CA LEU A 320 7.93 -2.13 9.96
C LEU A 320 6.63 -1.67 10.62
N LEU A 321 6.29 -0.38 10.50
CA LEU A 321 5.02 0.15 11.01
C LEU A 321 3.81 -0.48 10.32
N LEU A 322 3.85 -0.63 8.99
CA LEU A 322 2.76 -1.27 8.25
C LEU A 322 2.58 -2.72 8.68
N TYR A 323 3.69 -3.45 8.85
CA TYR A 323 3.65 -4.83 9.35
C TYR A 323 3.09 -4.90 10.77
N TYR A 324 3.52 -4.00 11.66
CA TYR A 324 3.00 -3.91 13.02
C TYR A 324 1.49 -3.67 13.08
N LEU A 325 0.96 -2.76 12.25
CA LEU A 325 -0.46 -2.40 12.28
C LEU A 325 -1.35 -3.41 11.55
N TYR A 326 -0.88 -3.98 10.45
CA TYR A 326 -1.74 -4.71 9.50
C TYR A 326 -1.21 -6.08 9.09
N GLY A 327 -0.03 -6.49 9.56
CA GLY A 327 0.63 -7.73 9.12
C GLY A 327 1.04 -7.72 7.64
N ASN A 328 1.08 -6.56 7.00
CA ASN A 328 1.39 -6.39 5.58
C ASN A 328 2.48 -5.32 5.41
N VAL A 329 3.35 -5.51 4.42
CA VAL A 329 4.54 -4.70 4.16
C VAL A 329 4.41 -3.77 2.95
N LEU A 330 3.34 -3.89 2.16
CA LEU A 330 3.14 -3.14 0.93
C LEU A 330 2.65 -1.73 1.19
N ASP A 331 3.05 -0.80 0.31
CA ASP A 331 2.67 0.61 0.42
C ASP A 331 1.15 0.76 0.27
N ILE A 332 0.56 1.70 1.02
CA ILE A 332 -0.88 1.96 0.97
C ILE A 332 -1.17 2.89 -0.21
N GLU A 333 -2.11 2.51 -1.06
CA GLU A 333 -2.58 3.32 -2.18
C GLU A 333 -4.00 3.85 -1.91
N VAL A 334 -4.18 5.14 -2.15
CA VAL A 334 -5.48 5.81 -2.04
C VAL A 334 -5.73 6.55 -3.35
N ASP A 335 -6.91 6.33 -3.95
CA ASP A 335 -7.21 6.87 -5.27
C ASP A 335 -7.50 8.38 -5.25
N LEU A 336 -8.08 8.84 -4.13
CA LEU A 336 -8.42 10.24 -3.85
C LEU A 336 -7.86 10.59 -2.47
N SER A 337 -6.81 11.40 -2.43
CA SER A 337 -6.11 11.73 -1.18
C SER A 337 -7.00 12.43 -0.14
N GLY A 338 -8.04 13.15 -0.59
CA GLY A 338 -8.97 13.86 0.26
C GLY A 338 -8.27 14.93 1.10
N GLY A 339 -8.75 15.16 2.33
CA GLY A 339 -8.23 16.23 3.16
C GLY A 339 -8.60 16.12 4.63
N VAL A 340 -8.05 17.03 5.42
CA VAL A 340 -8.44 17.24 6.82
C VAL A 340 -9.12 18.59 6.92
N TYR A 341 -10.32 18.62 7.50
CA TYR A 341 -10.99 19.87 7.87
C TYR A 341 -11.32 19.88 9.36
N GLY A 342 -11.25 21.07 9.96
CA GLY A 342 -11.75 21.30 11.30
C GLY A 342 -13.23 21.66 11.25
N SER A 343 -14.03 21.11 12.16
CA SER A 343 -15.38 21.64 12.38
C SER A 343 -15.26 22.98 13.11
N GLY A 344 -15.97 24.01 12.66
CA GLY A 344 -15.89 25.38 13.22
C GLY A 344 -16.27 25.48 14.70
N GLU A 345 -16.97 24.48 15.24
CA GLU A 345 -17.33 24.38 16.66
C GLU A 345 -16.73 23.11 17.28
N GLY A 346 -15.56 23.25 17.90
CA GLY A 346 -14.95 22.25 18.79
C GLY A 346 -13.61 21.68 18.33
N ASN A 347 -12.94 20.94 19.23
CA ASN A 347 -11.70 20.20 18.95
C ASN A 347 -11.98 18.92 18.14
N LYS A 348 -12.74 19.02 17.05
CA LYS A 348 -13.10 17.90 16.18
C LYS A 348 -12.59 18.17 14.77
N PHE A 349 -11.85 17.20 14.26
CA PHE A 349 -11.31 17.20 12.91
C PHE A 349 -11.90 16.00 12.17
N CYS A 350 -12.13 16.14 10.87
CA CYS A 350 -12.52 15.03 10.04
C CYS A 350 -11.48 14.83 8.95
N LEU A 351 -10.94 13.61 8.89
CA LEU A 351 -10.13 13.12 7.78
C LEU A 351 -11.05 12.34 6.84
N TYR A 352 -11.06 12.74 5.57
CA TYR A 352 -11.75 12.00 4.53
C TYR A 352 -10.77 11.58 3.43
N MET A 353 -10.98 10.39 2.90
CA MET A 353 -10.22 9.82 1.78
C MET A 353 -11.17 9.06 0.87
N GLY A 354 -10.78 8.86 -0.39
CA GLY A 354 -11.66 8.22 -1.35
C GLY A 354 -11.01 7.15 -2.22
N LYS A 355 -11.87 6.26 -2.72
CA LYS A 355 -11.53 5.12 -3.55
C LYS A 355 -12.48 5.04 -4.73
N ILE A 356 -11.95 4.69 -5.90
CA ILE A 356 -12.72 4.54 -7.13
C ILE A 356 -12.93 3.05 -7.36
N LEU A 357 -14.18 2.63 -7.51
CA LEU A 357 -14.56 1.23 -7.72
C LEU A 357 -14.94 0.97 -9.17
N THR A 358 -14.77 -0.28 -9.60
CA THR A 358 -15.18 -0.77 -10.92
C THR A 358 -16.58 -1.38 -10.94
N SER A 359 -17.17 -1.65 -9.78
CA SER A 359 -18.57 -2.05 -9.67
C SER A 359 -19.13 -1.70 -8.28
N ASP A 360 -20.45 -1.67 -8.20
CA ASP A 360 -21.23 -1.48 -6.98
C ASP A 360 -21.53 -2.80 -6.26
N ALA A 361 -20.98 -3.92 -6.74
CA ALA A 361 -21.13 -5.22 -6.13
C ALA A 361 -20.65 -5.21 -4.67
N GLU A 362 -21.38 -5.87 -3.78
CA GLU A 362 -21.10 -5.84 -2.33
C GLU A 362 -19.65 -6.22 -2.00
N ASN A 363 -19.10 -7.26 -2.63
CA ASN A 363 -17.72 -7.66 -2.41
C ASN A 363 -16.70 -6.57 -2.82
N MET A 364 -16.96 -5.85 -3.91
CA MET A 364 -16.16 -4.70 -4.37
C MET A 364 -16.25 -3.55 -3.37
N VAL A 365 -17.45 -3.20 -2.92
CA VAL A 365 -17.67 -2.14 -1.94
C VAL A 365 -16.98 -2.47 -0.62
N TRP A 366 -17.15 -3.68 -0.10
CA TRP A 366 -16.50 -4.10 1.16
C TRP A 366 -14.98 -4.20 1.04
N SER A 367 -14.45 -4.63 -0.12
CA SER A 367 -13.02 -4.57 -0.40
C SER A 367 -12.52 -3.12 -0.33
N GLY A 368 -13.23 -2.19 -0.97
CA GLY A 368 -12.88 -0.79 -0.96
C GLY A 368 -12.94 -0.15 0.44
N VAL A 369 -13.96 -0.49 1.23
CA VAL A 369 -14.11 -0.05 2.63
C VAL A 369 -12.92 -0.52 3.46
N LYS A 370 -12.52 -1.80 3.36
CA LYS A 370 -11.37 -2.33 4.11
C LYS A 370 -10.06 -1.65 3.74
N GLN A 371 -9.84 -1.36 2.45
CA GLN A 371 -8.65 -0.66 2.00
C GLN A 371 -8.59 0.78 2.50
N LEU A 372 -9.72 1.51 2.44
CA LEU A 372 -9.81 2.87 2.98
C LEU A 372 -9.69 2.91 4.50
N ASP A 373 -10.30 1.97 5.23
CA ASP A 373 -10.16 1.85 6.69
C ASP A 373 -8.70 1.68 7.10
N ARG A 374 -7.93 0.87 6.37
CA ARG A 374 -6.48 0.72 6.58
C ARG A 374 -5.74 2.04 6.37
N ALA A 375 -6.03 2.77 5.29
CA ALA A 375 -5.41 4.06 5.04
C ALA A 375 -5.76 5.10 6.11
N LEU A 376 -7.05 5.30 6.38
CA LEU A 376 -7.55 6.24 7.39
C LEU A 376 -7.01 5.90 8.79
N GLY A 377 -6.99 4.62 9.15
CA GLY A 377 -6.45 4.12 10.41
C GLY A 377 -4.97 4.46 10.60
N LEU A 378 -4.15 4.37 9.55
CA LEU A 378 -2.73 4.76 9.61
C LEU A 378 -2.58 6.24 9.94
N PHE A 379 -3.37 7.09 9.28
CA PHE A 379 -3.30 8.54 9.50
C PHE A 379 -3.79 8.90 10.90
N LYS A 380 -4.85 8.26 11.39
CA LYS A 380 -5.32 8.41 12.77
C LYS A 380 -4.28 7.99 13.79
N PHE A 381 -3.63 6.85 13.58
CA PHE A 381 -2.57 6.37 14.46
C PHE A 381 -1.41 7.38 14.53
N VAL A 382 -1.00 7.96 13.40
CA VAL A 382 0.05 8.98 13.36
C VAL A 382 -0.40 10.31 13.99
N TRP A 383 -1.66 10.71 13.79
CA TRP A 383 -2.27 11.88 14.43
C TRP A 383 -2.21 11.79 15.96
N GLU A 384 -2.60 10.64 16.50
CA GLU A 384 -2.57 10.36 17.95
C GLU A 384 -1.13 10.28 18.46
N ALA A 385 -0.24 9.58 17.75
CA ALA A 385 1.18 9.50 18.10
C ALA A 385 1.91 10.85 18.06
N ALA A 386 1.42 11.80 17.27
CA ALA A 386 1.91 13.17 17.20
C ALA A 386 1.42 14.07 18.35
N GLY A 387 0.52 13.57 19.21
CA GLY A 387 -0.09 14.35 20.28
C GLY A 387 -0.93 15.51 19.76
N MET A 388 -1.54 15.34 18.57
CA MET A 388 -2.44 16.35 18.01
C MET A 388 -3.65 16.52 18.92
N LYS A 389 -4.04 17.78 19.16
CA LYS A 389 -5.21 18.08 19.99
C LYS A 389 -6.48 17.84 19.20
N GLY A 390 -7.49 17.25 19.85
CA GLY A 390 -8.80 17.01 19.27
C GLY A 390 -8.99 15.63 18.67
N VAL A 391 -10.25 15.27 18.49
CA VAL A 391 -10.67 13.96 17.97
C VAL A 391 -10.64 14.01 16.46
N LEU A 392 -9.93 13.06 15.84
CA LEU A 392 -9.95 12.84 14.40
C LEU A 392 -11.01 11.80 14.05
N GLU A 393 -12.14 12.27 13.50
CA GLU A 393 -13.19 11.47 12.89
C GLU A 393 -12.76 11.02 11.49
N LEU A 394 -13.14 9.80 11.08
CA LEU A 394 -12.72 9.20 9.82
C LEU A 394 -13.91 8.97 8.90
N GLN A 395 -13.77 9.40 7.64
CA GLN A 395 -14.79 9.23 6.61
C GLN A 395 -14.18 8.64 5.32
N GLY A 396 -14.76 7.55 4.83
CA GLY A 396 -14.38 6.96 3.55
C GLY A 396 -15.40 7.28 2.45
N HIS A 397 -14.93 7.61 1.25
CA HIS A 397 -15.80 7.92 0.11
C HIS A 397 -15.48 6.99 -1.06
N LEU A 398 -16.41 6.10 -1.40
CA LEU A 398 -16.30 5.17 -2.51
C LEU A 398 -17.10 5.72 -3.69
N TRP A 399 -16.50 5.73 -4.87
CA TRP A 399 -17.12 6.27 -6.08
C TRP A 399 -17.21 5.21 -7.15
N CYS A 400 -18.41 5.03 -7.72
CA CYS A 400 -18.64 4.04 -8.76
C CYS A 400 -19.65 4.54 -9.80
N VAL A 401 -19.40 4.22 -11.06
CA VAL A 401 -20.36 4.47 -12.14
C VAL A 401 -21.57 3.57 -11.94
N GLY A 402 -22.78 4.15 -11.97
CA GLY A 402 -24.04 3.40 -11.89
C GLY A 402 -24.45 2.91 -10.50
N ALA A 403 -23.65 3.18 -9.46
CA ALA A 403 -24.03 2.85 -8.08
C ALA A 403 -25.20 3.70 -7.57
N GLU A 404 -25.87 3.20 -6.55
CA GLU A 404 -26.81 3.99 -5.74
C GLU A 404 -26.10 4.67 -4.57
N ASP A 405 -26.50 5.90 -4.28
CA ASP A 405 -25.96 6.66 -3.16
C ASP A 405 -26.42 6.02 -1.84
N ARG A 406 -25.47 5.65 -0.98
CA ARG A 406 -25.77 5.06 0.33
C ARG A 406 -24.65 5.27 1.32
N SER A 407 -24.96 5.11 2.61
CA SER A 407 -23.97 5.13 3.69
C SER A 407 -23.85 3.77 4.36
N LEU A 408 -22.66 3.49 4.88
CA LEU A 408 -22.27 2.26 5.54
C LEU A 408 -21.47 2.63 6.80
N THR A 409 -21.45 1.73 7.78
CA THR A 409 -20.59 1.88 8.96
C THR A 409 -19.68 0.67 9.08
N TYR A 410 -18.40 0.91 9.30
CA TYR A 410 -17.42 -0.14 9.52
C TYR A 410 -16.46 0.28 10.62
N ARG A 411 -16.33 -0.56 11.66
CA ARG A 411 -15.51 -0.28 12.86
C ARG A 411 -15.76 1.08 13.52
N GLY A 412 -17.01 1.55 13.45
CA GLY A 412 -17.42 2.84 14.01
C GLY A 412 -17.11 4.07 13.11
N ASN A 413 -16.50 3.86 11.95
CA ASN A 413 -16.25 4.92 10.96
C ASN A 413 -17.34 4.91 9.88
N MET A 414 -17.63 6.09 9.31
CA MET A 414 -18.64 6.24 8.27
C MET A 414 -18.02 6.09 6.88
N PHE A 415 -18.71 5.37 6.01
CA PHE A 415 -18.33 5.21 4.61
C PHE A 415 -19.53 5.57 3.73
N PHE A 416 -19.27 6.27 2.64
CA PHE A 416 -20.29 6.70 1.70
C PHE A 416 -20.00 6.12 0.34
N VAL A 417 -20.98 5.48 -0.28
CA VAL A 417 -20.93 5.05 -1.68
C VAL A 417 -21.66 6.11 -2.49
N HIS A 418 -20.97 6.65 -3.48
CA HIS A 418 -21.46 7.73 -4.33
C HIS A 418 -21.52 7.27 -5.78
N ARG A 419 -22.55 7.74 -6.48
CA ARG A 419 -22.68 7.56 -7.92
C ARG A 419 -21.78 8.54 -8.69
N ILE A 420 -21.10 8.02 -9.71
CA ILE A 420 -20.58 8.84 -10.81
C ILE A 420 -21.61 8.81 -11.94
N CYS A 421 -22.19 9.97 -12.26
CA CYS A 421 -23.11 10.18 -13.37
C CYS A 421 -22.77 11.47 -14.12
N LEU A 422 -23.28 11.60 -15.34
CA LEU A 422 -23.31 12.85 -16.08
C LEU A 422 -24.75 13.34 -16.20
#